data_AF-A0A5Y1YG89-F1
#
_entry.id   AF-A0A5Y1YG89-F1
#
_cell.length_a   1.000
_cell.length_b   1.000
_cell.length_c   1.000
_cell.angle_alpha   90.00
_cell.angle_beta   90.00
_cell.angle_gamma   90.00
#
_symmetry.space_group_name_H-M   'P 1'
#
loop_
_entity.id
_entity.type
_entity.pdbx_description
1 polymer ?
#
loop_
_entity_poly.entity_id
_entity_poly.type
_entity_poly.pdbx_seq_one_letter_code
_entity_poly.pdbx_strand_id
1 'polypeptide(L)'
;LTLPWESGDLFYSSSFVLVRHHIQPGQTAASSLTFYTLYMHLAPWSAYPEESTAYKVADGQHLKAYVDDTLQWTATTLKPGTRVNWNKSDPAAQMAAYGRRYAHVSLVEGITDKMNLNAGDLLWVVCDNGNLLPDHNGPERPAWWSNLLPPAKETMQFDTVVCPTPYPIRSGDAIGHLGYYQAPKDGGYNGR
;
A
#
# COMPACT_ATOMS: atom_id res chain seq x y z
N LEU A 1 11.05 -8.58 14.01
CA LEU A 1 12.42 -8.07 14.22
C LEU A 1 12.56 -6.79 13.40
N THR A 2 12.96 -5.68 14.02
CA THR A 2 13.24 -4.41 13.34
C THR A 2 14.70 -4.01 13.55
N LEU A 3 15.28 -3.33 12.58
CA LEU A 3 16.57 -2.64 12.73
C LEU A 3 16.38 -1.14 12.50
N PRO A 4 17.03 -0.27 13.26
CA PRO A 4 17.10 1.14 12.91
C PRO A 4 17.77 1.32 11.53
N TRP A 5 17.13 2.07 10.61
CA TRP A 5 17.68 2.42 9.30
C TRP A 5 17.54 3.92 9.03
N GLU A 6 18.32 4.46 8.08
CA GLU A 6 18.42 5.91 7.85
C GLU A 6 17.09 6.59 7.53
N SER A 7 16.13 5.84 6.96
CA SER A 7 14.79 6.33 6.61
C SER A 7 13.68 5.82 7.53
N GLY A 8 14.02 5.27 8.71
CA GLY A 8 13.08 4.65 9.65
C GLY A 8 13.39 3.18 9.92
N ASP A 9 12.51 2.47 10.62
CA ASP A 9 12.77 1.07 10.98
C ASP A 9 12.73 0.15 9.75
N LEU A 10 13.78 -0.66 9.61
CA LEU A 10 13.87 -1.75 8.66
C LEU A 10 13.17 -3.00 9.22
N PHE A 11 12.12 -3.45 8.54
CA PHE A 11 11.38 -4.65 8.89
C PHE A 11 11.94 -5.87 8.17
N TYR A 12 12.37 -6.89 8.91
CA TYR A 12 12.71 -8.18 8.32
C TYR A 12 11.44 -8.91 7.88
N SER A 13 11.46 -9.47 6.68
CA SER A 13 10.46 -10.45 6.26
C SER A 13 10.56 -11.66 7.19
N SER A 14 9.47 -11.98 7.88
CA SER A 14 9.36 -13.22 8.67
C SER A 14 8.61 -14.32 7.92
N SER A 15 8.38 -14.13 6.62
CA SER A 15 7.46 -14.96 5.85
C SER A 15 8.17 -15.51 4.62
N PHE A 16 8.00 -16.80 4.41
CA PHE A 16 8.42 -17.49 3.20
C PHE A 16 7.30 -18.41 2.74
N VAL A 17 7.26 -18.70 1.44
CA VAL A 17 6.35 -19.68 0.86
C VAL A 17 7.19 -20.80 0.27
N LEU A 18 6.88 -22.04 0.65
CA LEU A 18 7.49 -23.24 0.06
C LEU A 18 6.45 -23.92 -0.83
N VAL A 19 6.69 -23.94 -2.14
CA VAL A 19 5.80 -24.59 -3.10
C VAL A 19 6.30 -25.99 -3.37
N ARG A 20 5.47 -27.00 -3.11
CA ARG A 20 5.74 -28.40 -3.46
C ARG A 20 5.25 -28.67 -4.87
N HIS A 21 6.17 -29.10 -5.74
CA HIS A 21 5.86 -29.59 -7.07
C HIS A 21 5.92 -31.11 -7.07
N HIS A 22 4.96 -31.74 -7.72
CA HIS A 22 4.95 -33.18 -7.98
C HIS A 22 4.69 -33.41 -9.45
N ILE A 23 5.63 -34.08 -10.12
CA ILE A 23 5.48 -34.50 -11.52
C ILE A 23 5.67 -36.01 -11.60
N GLN A 24 4.93 -36.68 -12.49
CA GLN A 24 5.12 -38.09 -12.79
C GLN A 24 5.05 -38.30 -14.31
N PRO A 25 6.18 -38.18 -15.02
CA PRO A 25 6.21 -38.28 -16.48
C PRO A 25 5.88 -39.68 -17.01
N GLY A 26 6.09 -40.74 -16.22
CA GLY A 26 5.81 -42.13 -16.60
C GLY A 26 4.56 -42.71 -15.95
N GLN A 27 4.23 -43.95 -16.31
CA GLN A 27 3.02 -44.65 -15.83
C GLN A 27 3.16 -45.19 -14.40
N THR A 28 4.37 -45.19 -13.82
CA THR A 28 4.64 -45.78 -12.51
C THR A 28 5.10 -44.73 -11.50
N ALA A 29 4.86 -44.99 -10.21
CA ALA A 29 5.30 -44.12 -9.12
C ALA A 29 6.83 -43.95 -9.08
N ALA A 30 7.60 -44.91 -9.60
CA ALA A 30 9.06 -44.83 -9.70
C ALA A 30 9.53 -43.71 -10.67
N SER A 31 8.65 -43.23 -11.55
CA SER A 31 8.92 -42.08 -12.42
C SER A 31 8.51 -40.74 -11.79
N SER A 32 8.05 -40.73 -10.53
CA SER A 32 7.66 -39.49 -9.86
C SER A 32 8.89 -38.70 -9.40
N LEU A 33 8.78 -37.36 -9.47
CA LEU A 33 9.74 -36.43 -8.92
C LEU A 33 8.97 -35.40 -8.08
N THR A 34 9.37 -35.30 -6.82
CA THR A 34 8.93 -34.22 -5.93
C THR A 34 10.08 -33.26 -5.72
N PHE A 35 9.85 -31.97 -5.95
CA PHE A 35 10.81 -30.92 -5.65
C PHE A 35 10.10 -29.70 -5.06
N TYR A 36 10.86 -28.82 -4.41
CA TYR A 36 10.33 -27.66 -3.71
C TYR A 36 10.98 -26.37 -4.23
N THR A 37 10.17 -25.32 -4.36
CA THR A 37 10.64 -23.97 -4.67
C THR A 37 10.40 -23.08 -3.46
N LEU A 38 11.46 -22.43 -2.96
CA LEU A 38 11.40 -21.52 -1.83
C LEU A 38 11.30 -20.06 -2.32
N TYR A 39 10.24 -19.37 -1.91
CA TYR A 39 10.06 -17.93 -2.10
C TYR A 39 10.30 -17.21 -0.76
N MET A 40 11.35 -16.39 -0.71
CA MET A 40 11.69 -15.54 0.44
C MET A 40 11.33 -14.08 0.18
N HIS A 41 11.45 -13.24 1.21
CA HIS A 41 11.17 -11.79 1.15
C HIS A 41 9.70 -11.44 0.94
N LEU A 42 8.78 -12.27 1.42
CA LEU A 42 7.36 -11.98 1.38
C LEU A 42 6.98 -11.16 2.63
N ALA A 43 6.29 -10.05 2.46
CA ALA A 43 5.74 -9.33 3.60
C ALA A 43 4.50 -10.10 4.07
N PRO A 44 4.34 -10.38 5.37
CA PRO A 44 3.10 -10.98 5.87
C PRO A 44 1.93 -10.01 5.66
N TRP A 45 0.70 -10.53 5.68
CA TRP A 45 -0.50 -9.68 5.62
C TRP A 45 -0.53 -8.60 6.71
N SER A 46 -0.02 -8.92 7.91
CA SER A 46 0.09 -7.99 9.03
C SER A 46 0.97 -6.76 8.77
N ALA A 47 1.89 -6.83 7.79
CA ALA A 47 2.78 -5.71 7.45
C ALA A 47 2.12 -4.66 6.54
N TYR A 48 0.94 -4.95 5.99
CA TYR A 48 0.22 -4.00 5.15
C TYR A 48 -0.71 -3.15 6.01
N PRO A 49 -0.81 -1.84 5.73
CA PRO A 49 -1.67 -0.94 6.47
C PRO A 49 -3.14 -1.30 6.25
N GLU A 50 -4.01 -0.93 7.21
CA GLU A 50 -5.45 -1.01 6.98
C GLU A 50 -5.89 0.05 5.97
N GLU A 51 -7.06 -0.18 5.37
CA GLU A 51 -7.69 0.85 4.55
C GLU A 51 -7.89 2.11 5.39
N SER A 52 -7.30 3.20 4.91
CA SER A 52 -7.32 4.49 5.59
C SER A 52 -7.90 5.52 4.66
N THR A 53 -8.71 6.41 5.21
CA THR A 53 -9.12 7.63 4.51
C THR A 53 -8.07 8.73 4.65
N ALA A 54 -6.99 8.52 5.41
CA ALA A 54 -5.93 9.50 5.58
C ALA A 54 -5.01 9.53 4.34
N TYR A 55 -4.85 10.71 3.77
CA TYR A 55 -3.96 11.01 2.66
C TYR A 55 -3.14 12.26 2.97
N LYS A 56 -2.06 12.45 2.23
CA LYS A 56 -1.26 13.68 2.24
C LYS A 56 -0.95 14.13 0.82
N VAL A 57 -0.76 15.43 0.66
CA VAL A 57 -0.22 15.98 -0.59
C VAL A 57 1.19 15.45 -0.82
N ALA A 58 1.46 14.95 -2.02
CA ALA A 58 2.75 14.37 -2.37
C ALA A 58 3.90 15.37 -2.28
N ASP A 59 5.11 14.85 -2.06
CA ASP A 59 6.32 15.68 -1.98
C ASP A 59 6.52 16.48 -3.28
N GLY A 60 6.85 17.76 -3.15
CA GLY A 60 7.00 18.70 -4.27
C GLY A 60 5.70 19.21 -4.91
N GLN A 61 4.53 18.66 -4.54
CA GLN A 61 3.24 19.10 -5.09
C GLN A 61 2.63 20.28 -4.31
N HIS A 62 2.07 21.24 -5.04
CA HIS A 62 1.32 22.36 -4.49
C HIS A 62 -0.05 22.39 -5.15
N LEU A 63 -1.08 21.94 -4.43
CA LEU A 63 -2.39 21.67 -5.02
C LEU A 63 -3.35 22.80 -4.71
N LYS A 64 -4.02 23.34 -5.73
CA LYS A 64 -5.14 24.26 -5.52
C LYS A 64 -6.30 23.50 -4.87
N ALA A 65 -6.84 24.07 -3.81
CA ALA A 65 -8.05 23.59 -3.14
C ALA A 65 -9.20 24.55 -3.41
N TYR A 66 -10.29 24.02 -3.93
CA TYR A 66 -11.46 24.77 -4.37
C TYR A 66 -12.60 24.64 -3.35
N VAL A 67 -13.39 25.70 -3.20
CA VAL A 67 -14.50 25.75 -2.25
C VAL A 67 -15.67 24.82 -2.64
N ASP A 68 -15.83 24.55 -3.94
CA ASP A 68 -16.93 23.77 -4.49
C ASP A 68 -16.52 23.03 -5.79
N ASP A 69 -17.46 22.29 -6.35
CA ASP A 69 -17.31 21.48 -7.56
C ASP A 69 -17.24 22.28 -8.86
N THR A 70 -17.52 23.59 -8.82
CA THR A 70 -17.39 24.46 -9.99
C THR A 70 -15.94 24.74 -10.34
N LEU A 71 -15.02 24.50 -9.39
CA LEU A 71 -13.57 24.71 -9.52
C LEU A 71 -13.19 26.16 -9.90
N GLN A 72 -14.08 27.13 -9.65
CA GLN A 72 -13.86 28.53 -10.00
C GLN A 72 -13.06 29.28 -8.92
N TRP A 73 -13.36 29.00 -7.66
CA TRP A 73 -12.81 29.75 -6.53
C TRP A 73 -11.86 28.89 -5.69
N THR A 74 -10.59 29.26 -5.71
CA THR A 74 -9.55 28.61 -4.89
C THR A 74 -9.59 29.19 -3.48
N ALA A 75 -9.88 28.34 -2.49
CA ALA A 75 -9.83 28.68 -1.07
C ALA A 75 -8.38 28.88 -0.60
N THR A 76 -7.50 27.96 -0.99
CA THR A 76 -6.08 27.96 -0.61
C THR A 76 -5.25 27.08 -1.56
N THR A 77 -3.94 27.02 -1.33
CA THR A 77 -3.03 26.04 -1.95
C THR A 77 -2.49 25.12 -0.86
N LEU A 78 -2.77 23.82 -0.98
CA LEU A 78 -2.24 22.80 -0.09
C LEU A 78 -0.78 22.52 -0.43
N LYS A 79 0.08 22.60 0.58
CA LYS A 79 1.54 22.41 0.46
C LYS A 79 1.88 20.91 0.51
N PRO A 80 3.09 20.51 0.09
CA PRO A 80 3.56 19.14 0.29
C PRO A 80 3.39 18.71 1.75
N GLY A 81 2.89 17.49 1.96
CA GLY A 81 2.65 16.94 3.29
C GLY A 81 1.37 17.40 4.00
N THR A 82 0.58 18.33 3.45
CA THR A 82 -0.72 18.68 4.03
C THR A 82 -1.62 17.44 4.11
N ARG A 83 -2.12 17.14 5.30
CA ARG A 83 -2.93 15.94 5.59
C ARG A 83 -4.41 16.22 5.33
N VAL A 84 -5.06 15.29 4.66
CA VAL A 84 -6.49 15.34 4.30
C VAL A 84 -7.13 13.99 4.51
N ASN A 85 -8.44 13.96 4.76
CA ASN A 85 -9.22 12.73 4.70
C ASN A 85 -9.98 12.65 3.37
N TRP A 86 -9.87 11.52 2.68
CA TRP A 86 -10.55 11.21 1.44
C TRP A 86 -11.20 9.83 1.50
N ASN A 87 -12.54 9.79 1.44
CA ASN A 87 -13.27 8.53 1.33
C ASN A 87 -13.41 8.12 -0.14
N LYS A 88 -12.43 7.39 -0.67
CA LYS A 88 -12.42 6.94 -2.07
C LYS A 88 -13.57 5.98 -2.43
N SER A 89 -14.18 5.34 -1.43
CA SER A 89 -15.32 4.44 -1.62
C SER A 89 -16.64 5.19 -1.81
N ASP A 90 -16.69 6.48 -1.46
CA ASP A 90 -17.85 7.33 -1.72
C ASP A 90 -17.79 7.88 -3.17
N PRO A 91 -18.77 7.57 -4.04
CA PRO A 91 -18.83 8.12 -5.38
C PRO A 91 -19.02 9.65 -5.40
N ALA A 92 -19.67 10.21 -4.38
CA ALA A 92 -19.86 11.66 -4.25
C ALA A 92 -18.58 12.39 -3.85
N ALA A 93 -17.59 11.68 -3.31
CA ALA A 93 -16.29 12.25 -2.91
C ALA A 93 -15.30 12.38 -4.08
N GLN A 94 -15.77 12.28 -5.32
CA GLN A 94 -14.91 12.33 -6.51
C GLN A 94 -15.64 12.77 -7.77
N MET A 95 -14.93 13.47 -8.65
CA MET A 95 -15.43 13.85 -9.96
C MET A 95 -14.33 13.87 -11.02
N ALA A 96 -14.74 13.92 -12.29
CA ALA A 96 -13.87 14.21 -13.41
C ALA A 96 -14.27 15.55 -14.03
N ALA A 97 -13.30 16.45 -14.17
CA ALA A 97 -13.49 17.77 -14.76
C ALA A 97 -12.22 18.20 -15.49
N TYR A 98 -12.35 18.83 -16.65
CA TYR A 98 -11.21 19.35 -17.43
C TYR A 98 -10.10 18.32 -17.71
N GLY A 99 -10.47 17.05 -17.93
CA GLY A 99 -9.50 15.97 -18.17
C GLY A 99 -8.71 15.51 -16.94
N ARG A 100 -9.11 15.94 -15.74
CA ARG A 100 -8.46 15.65 -14.46
C ARG A 100 -9.46 14.99 -13.50
N ARG A 101 -8.96 14.30 -12.47
CA ARG A 101 -9.79 13.79 -11.37
C ARG A 101 -9.63 14.65 -10.13
N TYR A 102 -10.75 14.98 -9.49
CA TYR A 102 -10.79 15.72 -8.24
C TYR A 102 -11.43 14.87 -7.15
N ALA A 103 -10.95 15.06 -5.92
CA ALA A 103 -11.47 14.47 -4.71
C ALA A 103 -12.09 15.55 -3.83
N HIS A 104 -13.21 15.21 -3.20
CA HIS A 104 -13.77 15.99 -2.10
C HIS A 104 -13.12 15.50 -0.81
N VAL A 105 -12.29 16.34 -0.20
CA VAL A 105 -11.46 15.96 0.94
C VAL A 105 -11.74 16.89 2.12
N SER A 106 -11.66 16.36 3.34
CA SER A 106 -11.69 17.19 4.54
C SER A 106 -10.27 17.45 5.06
N LEU A 107 -10.00 18.67 5.52
CA LEU A 107 -8.72 19.00 6.13
C LEU A 107 -8.55 18.25 7.47
N VAL A 108 -7.39 17.64 7.69
CA VAL A 108 -7.05 17.06 9.01
C VAL A 108 -6.68 18.16 10.00
N GLU A 109 -5.99 19.19 9.53
CA GLU A 109 -5.52 20.32 10.32
C GLU A 109 -6.02 21.64 9.70
N GLY A 110 -6.30 22.63 10.54
CA GLY A 110 -6.66 23.96 10.06
C GLY A 110 -5.50 24.64 9.32
N ILE A 111 -5.83 25.43 8.30
CA ILE A 111 -4.87 26.20 7.51
C ILE A 111 -5.18 27.69 7.69
N THR A 112 -4.23 28.42 8.25
CA THR A 112 -4.26 29.88 8.32
C THR A 112 -3.40 30.43 7.19
N ASP A 113 -4.03 30.74 6.05
CA ASP A 113 -3.35 31.33 4.88
C ASP A 113 -4.26 32.42 4.27
N LYS A 114 -4.55 32.38 2.95
CA LYS A 114 -5.47 33.32 2.28
C LYS A 114 -6.88 33.34 2.90
N MET A 115 -7.34 32.20 3.38
CA MET A 115 -8.61 32.03 4.08
C MET A 115 -8.33 31.25 5.36
N ASN A 116 -9.06 31.54 6.43
CA ASN A 116 -8.99 30.77 7.66
C ASN A 116 -9.86 29.53 7.50
N LEU A 117 -9.19 28.38 7.32
CA LEU A 117 -9.83 27.07 7.18
C LEU A 117 -9.59 26.26 8.44
N ASN A 118 -10.62 25.58 8.91
CA ASN A 118 -10.59 24.74 10.10
C ASN A 118 -10.38 23.26 9.73
N ALA A 119 -9.96 22.47 10.72
CA ALA A 119 -10.00 21.02 10.59
C ALA A 119 -11.44 20.56 10.33
N GLY A 120 -11.63 19.66 9.37
CA GLY A 120 -12.93 19.17 8.93
C GLY A 120 -13.53 19.95 7.75
N ASP A 121 -13.02 21.13 7.41
CA ASP A 121 -13.50 21.88 6.25
C ASP A 121 -13.28 21.07 4.96
N LEU A 122 -14.30 21.09 4.11
CA LEU A 122 -14.36 20.31 2.88
C LEU A 122 -13.92 21.14 1.67
N LEU A 123 -13.05 20.56 0.86
CA LEU A 123 -12.48 21.21 -0.32
C LEU A 123 -12.36 20.22 -1.48
N TRP A 124 -12.40 20.74 -2.70
CA TRP A 124 -12.11 19.97 -3.90
C TRP A 124 -10.65 20.12 -4.29
N VAL A 125 -9.94 19.00 -4.45
CA VAL A 125 -8.50 18.98 -4.74
C VAL A 125 -8.22 17.96 -5.83
N VAL A 126 -7.28 18.24 -6.72
CA VAL A 126 -6.89 17.29 -7.77
C VAL A 126 -6.23 16.05 -7.16
N CYS A 127 -6.63 14.86 -7.60
CA CYS A 127 -6.27 13.58 -6.96
C CYS A 127 -5.70 12.52 -7.91
N ASP A 128 -5.59 12.82 -9.22
CA ASP A 128 -4.92 11.94 -10.18
C ASP A 128 -3.38 12.01 -10.07
N ASN A 129 -2.68 11.18 -10.85
CA ASN A 129 -1.22 11.24 -11.06
C ASN A 129 -0.37 11.28 -9.78
N GLY A 130 -0.83 10.62 -8.70
CA GLY A 130 -0.10 10.57 -7.44
C GLY A 130 -0.05 11.91 -6.69
N ASN A 131 -0.97 12.84 -6.95
CA ASN A 131 -1.04 14.14 -6.26
C ASN A 131 -1.36 13.99 -4.76
N LEU A 132 -2.18 12.99 -4.41
CA LEU A 132 -2.47 12.58 -3.04
C LEU A 132 -1.93 11.17 -2.82
N LEU A 133 -1.15 11.00 -1.75
CA LEU A 133 -0.57 9.72 -1.34
C LEU A 133 -1.22 9.25 -0.04
N PRO A 134 -1.47 7.94 0.13
CA PRO A 134 -1.93 7.42 1.40
C PRO A 134 -1.00 7.84 2.55
N ASP A 135 -1.59 8.29 3.65
CA ASP A 135 -0.86 8.74 4.83
C ASP A 135 -0.81 7.62 5.88
N HIS A 136 -0.09 6.57 5.53
CA HIS A 136 0.14 5.42 6.39
C HIS A 136 1.60 4.94 6.29
N ASN A 137 2.11 4.40 7.40
CA ASN A 137 3.38 3.69 7.39
C ASN A 137 3.14 2.28 6.85
N GLY A 138 3.51 2.05 5.60
CA GLY A 138 3.43 0.72 4.99
C GLY A 138 3.29 0.74 3.47
N PRO A 139 3.49 -0.42 2.82
CA PRO A 139 3.37 -0.55 1.37
C PRO A 139 1.93 -0.36 0.90
N GLU A 140 1.76 0.27 -0.26
CA GLU A 140 0.45 0.39 -0.92
C GLU A 140 -0.03 -0.99 -1.39
N ARG A 141 -1.29 -1.31 -1.10
CA ARG A 141 -1.93 -2.55 -1.50
C ARG A 141 -2.37 -2.48 -2.97
N PRO A 142 -1.98 -3.43 -3.83
CA PRO A 142 -2.52 -3.50 -5.19
C PRO A 142 -4.04 -3.72 -5.19
N ALA A 143 -4.77 -3.00 -6.05
CA ALA A 143 -6.23 -3.04 -6.09
C ALA A 143 -6.82 -4.45 -6.30
N TRP A 144 -6.16 -5.28 -7.12
CA TRP A 144 -6.58 -6.65 -7.42
C TRP A 144 -6.49 -7.59 -6.20
N TRP A 145 -5.72 -7.23 -5.16
CA TRP A 145 -5.55 -8.05 -3.96
C TRP A 145 -6.77 -8.01 -3.04
N SER A 146 -7.64 -7.00 -3.19
CA SER A 146 -8.82 -6.80 -2.34
C SER A 146 -9.71 -8.03 -2.18
N ASN A 147 -9.85 -8.85 -3.22
CA ASN A 147 -10.70 -10.04 -3.22
C ASN A 147 -10.03 -11.30 -2.63
N LEU A 148 -8.74 -11.22 -2.29
CA LEU A 148 -7.94 -12.35 -1.81
C LEU A 148 -7.46 -12.15 -0.36
N LEU A 149 -7.97 -11.14 0.34
CA LEU A 149 -7.59 -10.90 1.72
C LEU A 149 -8.13 -11.99 2.64
N PRO A 150 -7.32 -12.49 3.59
CA PRO A 150 -7.85 -13.34 4.64
C PRO A 150 -8.81 -12.52 5.54
N PRO A 151 -9.73 -13.20 6.23
CA PRO A 151 -10.76 -12.53 7.05
C PRO A 151 -10.20 -11.73 8.23
N ALA A 152 -8.94 -11.98 8.63
CA ALA A 152 -8.26 -11.25 9.69
C ALA A 152 -6.75 -11.16 9.41
N LYS A 153 -6.09 -10.15 10.01
CA LYS A 153 -4.63 -10.09 10.06
C LYS A 153 -4.11 -11.16 11.02
N GLU A 154 -3.27 -12.05 10.51
CA GLU A 154 -2.62 -13.05 11.36
C GLU A 154 -1.63 -12.37 12.33
N THR A 155 -1.57 -12.86 13.56
CA THR A 155 -0.54 -12.46 14.51
C THR A 155 0.75 -13.19 14.14
N MET A 156 1.81 -12.44 13.81
CA MET A 156 3.13 -13.04 13.53
C MET A 156 3.64 -13.78 14.77
N GLN A 157 4.01 -15.04 14.58
CA GLN A 157 4.75 -15.81 15.57
C GLN A 157 6.20 -15.94 15.09
N PHE A 158 7.14 -15.44 15.90
CA PHE A 158 8.57 -15.59 15.65
C PHE A 158 9.07 -16.91 16.25
N ASP A 159 10.23 -17.38 15.79
CA ASP A 159 10.94 -18.57 16.29
C ASP A 159 10.17 -19.90 16.21
N THR A 160 9.07 -19.94 15.45
CA THR A 160 8.24 -21.13 15.26
C THR A 160 7.99 -21.36 13.77
N VAL A 161 8.22 -22.58 13.29
CA VAL A 161 7.82 -22.99 11.93
C VAL A 161 6.43 -23.62 12.01
N VAL A 162 5.43 -22.92 11.48
CA VAL A 162 4.08 -23.48 11.32
C VAL A 162 3.98 -24.10 9.93
N CYS A 163 3.79 -25.41 9.86
CA CYS A 163 3.44 -26.12 8.62
C CYS A 163 1.93 -26.35 8.60
N PRO A 164 1.13 -25.43 8.02
CA PRO A 164 -0.30 -25.66 7.89
C PRO A 164 -0.56 -26.87 6.98
N THR A 165 -1.78 -27.42 7.07
CA THR A 165 -2.26 -28.41 6.09
C THR A 165 -2.02 -27.87 4.68
N PRO A 166 -1.32 -28.59 3.78
CA PRO A 166 -1.00 -28.08 2.46
C PRO A 166 -2.25 -27.66 1.70
N TYR A 167 -2.31 -26.40 1.29
CA TYR A 167 -3.39 -25.89 0.45
C TYR A 167 -3.13 -26.31 -1.00
N PRO A 168 -4.12 -26.91 -1.69
CA PRO A 168 -3.97 -27.23 -3.11
C PRO A 168 -3.96 -25.93 -3.92
N ILE A 169 -3.00 -25.81 -4.84
CA ILE A 169 -2.81 -24.65 -5.73
C ILE A 169 -2.95 -25.15 -7.17
N ARG A 170 -3.76 -24.48 -7.99
CA ARG A 170 -3.92 -24.77 -9.42
C ARG A 170 -3.02 -23.88 -10.27
N SER A 171 -2.83 -24.27 -11.52
CA SER A 171 -2.15 -23.42 -12.51
C SER A 171 -2.92 -22.11 -12.67
N GLY A 172 -2.23 -20.99 -12.48
CA GLY A 172 -2.81 -19.65 -12.55
C GLY A 172 -3.29 -19.10 -11.20
N ASP A 173 -3.30 -19.91 -10.14
CA ASP A 173 -3.62 -19.42 -8.80
C ASP A 173 -2.49 -18.55 -8.24
N ALA A 174 -2.89 -17.50 -7.52
CA ALA A 174 -1.94 -16.68 -6.78
C ALA A 174 -1.43 -17.44 -5.54
N ILE A 175 -0.11 -17.60 -5.43
CA ILE A 175 0.55 -18.36 -4.35
C ILE A 175 1.02 -17.49 -3.18
N GLY A 176 0.87 -16.19 -3.31
CA GLY A 176 1.44 -15.17 -2.42
C GLY A 176 1.90 -13.97 -3.22
N HIS A 177 2.35 -12.92 -2.54
CA HIS A 177 2.83 -11.69 -3.17
C HIS A 177 4.24 -11.43 -2.70
N LEU A 178 5.14 -11.15 -3.65
CA LEU A 178 6.49 -10.71 -3.33
C LEU A 178 6.37 -9.47 -2.43
N GLY A 179 6.90 -9.59 -1.22
CA GLY A 179 7.08 -8.45 -0.35
C GLY A 179 8.15 -7.54 -0.93
N TYR A 180 8.41 -6.44 -0.25
CA TYR A 180 9.41 -5.50 -0.71
C TYR A 180 10.79 -6.18 -0.78
N TYR A 181 11.28 -6.43 -2.00
CA TYR A 181 12.69 -6.71 -2.25
C TYR A 181 13.42 -5.37 -2.08
N GLN A 182 14.08 -5.18 -0.93
CA GLN A 182 15.06 -4.11 -0.82
C GLN A 182 16.27 -4.50 -1.67
N ALA A 183 16.25 -4.11 -2.94
CA ALA A 183 17.49 -3.96 -3.67
C ALA A 183 18.32 -2.91 -2.91
N PRO A 184 19.60 -3.17 -2.61
CA PRO A 184 20.51 -2.10 -2.22
C PRO A 184 20.36 -1.01 -3.28
N LYS A 185 19.97 0.21 -2.87
CA LYS A 185 20.01 1.34 -3.79
C LYS A 185 21.48 1.62 -4.09
N ASP A 186 21.79 1.98 -5.34
CA ASP A 186 23.13 2.39 -5.73
C ASP A 186 23.61 3.52 -4.81
N GLY A 187 24.55 3.19 -3.93
CA GLY A 187 24.98 4.05 -2.83
C GLY A 187 25.46 3.24 -1.63
N GLY A 188 26.20 2.16 -1.89
CA GLY A 188 26.72 1.26 -0.85
C GLY A 188 27.32 1.99 0.36
N TYR A 189 27.24 1.31 1.50
CA TYR A 189 27.75 1.74 2.79
C TYR A 189 29.22 2.19 2.71
N ASN A 190 29.47 3.50 2.88
CA ASN A 190 30.78 3.99 3.32
C ASN A 190 30.72 4.10 4.84
N GLY A 191 31.18 3.05 5.51
CA GLY A 191 31.22 3.01 6.97
C GLY A 191 32.01 4.17 7.55
N ARG A 192 31.44 4.75 8.60
CA ARG A 192 32.18 5.47 9.64
C ARG A 192 31.78 4.90 10.98
#